data_AF-A0A350YA84-F1
#
_entry.id   AF-A0A350YA84-F1
#
_cell.length_a   1.000
_cell.length_b   1.000
_cell.length_c   1.000
_cell.angle_alpha   90.00
_cell.angle_beta   90.00
_cell.angle_gamma   90.00
#
_symmetry.space_group_name_H-M   'P 1'
#
loop_
_entity.id
_entity.type
_entity.pdbx_description
1 polymer ?
#
loop_
_entity_poly.entity_id
_entity_poly.type
_entity_poly.pdbx_seq_one_letter_code
_entity_poly.pdbx_strand_id
1 'polypeptide(L)'
;VFSTKSYDHKFLEQANANYGHELVFLEPRLTYDTTALASGFPAVCVFINDQLDERTLQVLASQGTKLIATRSAGFNHIDLNAAAQLGITVVRVPAYSPYAVAEHTVGLILTLNRKIHRA
;
A
#
# COMPACT_ATOMS: atom_id res chain seq x y z
N VAL A 1 0.29 8.83 2.22
CA VAL A 1 0.52 7.69 1.31
C VAL A 1 2.01 7.34 1.38
N PHE A 2 2.36 6.18 1.93
CA PHE A 2 3.75 5.73 2.07
C PHE A 2 4.21 4.93 0.86
N SER A 3 5.52 4.73 0.71
CA SER A 3 6.13 3.97 -0.40
C SER A 3 5.74 4.50 -1.79
N THR A 4 5.52 5.81 -1.89
CA THR A 4 4.98 6.43 -3.11
C THR A 4 6.00 6.37 -4.25
N LYS A 5 5.52 6.02 -5.45
CA LYS A 5 6.21 6.19 -6.73
C LYS A 5 5.48 7.20 -7.61
N SER A 6 6.14 7.65 -8.68
CA SER A 6 5.56 8.64 -9.61
C SER A 6 4.21 8.21 -10.21
N TYR A 7 4.02 6.91 -10.46
CA TYR A 7 2.75 6.39 -10.94
C TYR A 7 1.65 6.43 -9.86
N ASP A 8 1.97 6.26 -8.57
CA ASP A 8 0.99 6.37 -7.49
C ASP A 8 0.44 7.80 -7.44
N HIS A 9 1.32 8.80 -7.54
CA HIS A 9 0.94 10.23 -7.53
C HIS A 9 -0.09 10.53 -8.63
N LYS A 10 0.27 10.22 -9.88
CA LYS A 10 -0.57 10.50 -11.05
C LYS A 10 -1.95 9.86 -10.93
N PHE A 11 -2.02 8.57 -10.62
CA PHE A 11 -3.29 7.84 -10.65
C PHE A 11 -4.14 8.11 -9.41
N LEU A 12 -3.54 8.29 -8.23
CA LEU A 12 -4.29 8.61 -7.01
C LEU A 12 -4.82 10.04 -7.03
N GLU A 13 -4.06 11.02 -7.54
CA GLU A 13 -4.58 12.39 -7.72
C GLU A 13 -5.74 12.43 -8.72
N GLN A 14 -5.60 11.73 -9.84
CA GLN A 14 -6.67 11.64 -10.84
C GLN A 14 -7.93 10.99 -10.26
N ALA A 15 -7.78 9.89 -9.51
CA ALA A 15 -8.92 9.25 -8.85
C ALA A 15 -9.55 10.16 -7.78
N ASN A 16 -8.74 10.91 -7.04
CA ASN A 16 -9.16 11.78 -5.96
C ASN A 16 -9.86 13.09 -6.42
N ALA A 17 -9.80 13.41 -7.72
CA ALA A 17 -10.42 14.62 -8.27
C ALA A 17 -11.91 14.80 -7.91
N ASN A 18 -12.64 13.68 -7.72
CA ASN A 18 -14.06 13.69 -7.34
C ASN A 18 -14.33 13.48 -5.84
N TYR A 19 -13.29 13.20 -5.04
CA TYR A 19 -13.43 12.89 -3.60
C TYR A 19 -12.88 13.98 -2.69
N GLY A 20 -11.91 14.78 -3.16
CA GLY A 20 -11.40 15.95 -2.43
C GLY A 20 -10.63 15.63 -1.16
N HIS A 21 -10.02 14.43 -1.05
CA HIS A 21 -9.15 14.13 0.07
C HIS A 21 -7.83 14.92 -0.01
N GLU A 22 -7.26 15.31 1.12
CA GLU A 22 -5.89 15.81 1.17
C GLU A 22 -4.92 14.62 1.11
N LEU A 23 -4.19 14.50 0.01
CA LEU A 23 -3.21 13.43 -0.19
C LEU A 23 -1.80 13.95 0.05
N VAL A 24 -1.16 13.46 1.09
CA VAL A 24 0.28 13.67 1.33
C VAL A 24 1.05 12.44 0.88
N PHE A 25 1.95 12.62 -0.07
CA PHE A 25 2.75 11.54 -0.65
C PHE A 25 4.13 11.49 -0.01
N LEU A 26 4.50 10.30 0.46
CA LEU A 26 5.75 10.01 1.14
C LEU A 26 6.47 8.88 0.39
N GLU A 27 7.71 9.14 -0.04
CA GLU A 27 8.57 8.12 -0.65
C GLU A 27 9.08 7.06 0.34
N PRO A 28 9.37 7.38 1.62
CA PRO A 28 9.80 6.38 2.59
C PRO A 28 8.79 5.24 2.75
N ARG A 29 9.31 4.04 3.02
CA ARG A 29 8.50 2.90 3.48
C ARG A 29 7.96 3.19 4.86
N LEU A 30 6.75 2.73 5.14
CA LEU A 30 6.23 2.72 6.50
C LEU A 30 6.83 1.54 7.25
N THR A 31 7.70 1.86 8.20
CA THR A 31 8.22 0.98 9.25
C THR A 31 8.05 1.66 10.60
N TYR A 32 8.32 0.94 11.68
CA TYR A 32 8.34 1.50 13.04
C TYR A 32 9.08 2.85 13.14
N ASP A 33 10.26 2.96 12.54
CA ASP A 33 11.13 4.15 12.63
C ASP A 33 10.58 5.37 11.88
N THR A 34 9.68 5.14 10.92
CA THR A 34 9.09 6.20 10.09
C THR A 34 7.67 6.59 10.49
N THR A 35 7.10 5.94 11.52
CA THR A 35 5.73 6.19 11.99
C THR A 35 5.47 7.65 12.30
N ALA A 36 6.48 8.41 12.77
CA ALA A 36 6.36 9.84 13.03
C ALA A 36 5.82 10.65 11.83
N LEU A 37 6.08 10.21 10.59
CA LEU A 37 5.55 10.85 9.38
C LEU A 37 4.03 10.70 9.21
N ALA A 38 3.41 9.73 9.90
CA ALA A 38 1.98 9.52 9.92
C ALA A 38 1.27 10.26 11.07
N SER A 39 2.01 11.00 11.90
CA SER A 39 1.43 11.69 13.05
C SER A 39 0.36 12.71 12.63
N GLY A 40 -0.82 12.63 13.26
CA GLY A 40 -1.95 13.49 12.95
C GLY A 40 -2.77 13.06 11.71
N PHE A 41 -2.32 12.05 10.95
CA PHE A 41 -3.11 11.53 9.83
C PHE A 41 -4.14 10.50 10.32
N PRO A 42 -5.45 10.71 10.07
CA PRO A 42 -6.49 9.77 10.47
C PRO A 42 -6.47 8.48 9.63
N ALA A 43 -5.83 8.53 8.46
CA ALA A 43 -5.70 7.41 7.55
C ALA A 43 -4.29 7.33 6.95
N VAL A 44 -3.76 6.12 6.80
CA VAL A 44 -2.52 5.86 6.06
C VAL A 44 -2.81 4.93 4.88
N CYS A 45 -2.18 5.22 3.74
CA CYS A 45 -2.21 4.33 2.58
C CYS A 45 -0.84 3.68 2.40
N VAL A 46 -0.83 2.35 2.33
CA VAL A 46 0.38 1.50 2.38
C VAL A 46 0.42 0.53 1.21
N PHE A 47 1.57 -0.09 0.97
CA PHE A 47 1.80 -1.09 -0.07
C PHE A 47 2.54 -2.30 0.50
N ILE A 48 2.68 -3.36 -0.31
CA ILE A 48 3.17 -4.68 0.12
C ILE A 48 4.55 -4.71 0.81
N ASN A 49 5.36 -3.66 0.66
CA ASN A 49 6.71 -3.57 1.24
C ASN A 49 6.77 -2.72 2.51
N ASP A 50 5.63 -2.16 2.94
CA ASP A 50 5.49 -1.51 4.24
C ASP A 50 5.32 -2.56 5.34
N GLN A 51 5.75 -2.26 6.56
CA GLN A 51 5.72 -3.15 7.71
C GLN A 51 4.70 -2.65 8.72
N LEU A 52 3.60 -3.39 8.90
CA LEU A 52 2.53 -3.06 9.83
C LEU A 52 2.33 -4.19 10.83
N ASP A 53 3.38 -4.48 11.58
CA ASP A 53 3.34 -5.37 12.74
C ASP A 53 2.69 -4.68 13.95
N GLU A 54 2.43 -5.45 15.00
CA GLU A 54 1.80 -4.96 16.24
C GLU A 54 2.46 -3.68 16.78
N ARG A 55 3.79 -3.64 16.84
CA ARG A 55 4.55 -2.50 17.36
C ARG A 55 4.32 -1.24 16.52
N THR A 56 4.33 -1.38 15.20
CA THR A 56 4.09 -0.26 14.29
C THR A 56 2.63 0.23 14.42
N LEU A 57 1.67 -0.70 14.49
CA LEU A 57 0.24 -0.39 14.62
C LEU A 57 -0.09 0.33 15.94
N GLN A 58 0.54 -0.06 17.05
CA GLN A 58 0.36 0.63 18.34
C GLN A 58 0.77 2.11 18.27
N VAL A 59 1.91 2.40 17.63
CA VAL A 59 2.37 3.78 17.45
C VAL A 59 1.42 4.56 16.56
N LEU A 60 0.99 3.99 15.42
CA LEU A 60 0.03 4.62 14.52
C LEU A 60 -1.30 4.93 15.23
N ALA A 61 -1.83 3.99 16.01
CA ALA A 61 -3.05 4.18 16.81
C ALA A 61 -2.88 5.34 17.79
N SER A 62 -1.76 5.38 18.54
CA SER A 62 -1.46 6.45 19.50
C SER A 62 -1.32 7.83 18.85
N GLN A 63 -0.95 7.86 17.57
CA GLN A 63 -0.78 9.07 16.78
C GLN A 63 -2.07 9.51 16.06
N GLY A 64 -3.16 8.78 16.24
CA GLY A 64 -4.50 9.13 15.75
C GLY A 64 -4.91 8.46 14.45
N THR A 65 -4.11 7.54 13.89
CA THR A 65 -4.50 6.75 12.72
C THR A 65 -5.61 5.76 13.09
N LYS A 66 -6.71 5.80 12.33
CA LYS A 66 -7.90 4.93 12.50
C LYS A 66 -8.17 4.05 11.30
N LEU A 67 -7.57 4.36 10.15
CA LEU A 67 -7.76 3.64 8.90
C LEU A 67 -6.42 3.32 8.25
N ILE A 68 -6.25 2.07 7.84
CA ILE A 68 -5.18 1.62 6.96
C ILE A 68 -5.80 1.17 5.64
N ALA A 69 -5.43 1.84 4.56
CA ALA A 69 -5.79 1.45 3.20
C ALA A 69 -4.59 0.81 2.50
N THR A 70 -4.60 -0.50 2.30
CA THR A 70 -3.56 -1.16 1.51
C THR A 70 -3.94 -1.15 0.03
N ARG A 71 -3.07 -0.56 -0.80
CA ARG A 71 -3.28 -0.46 -2.26
C ARG A 71 -2.83 -1.72 -3.00
N SER A 72 -2.98 -2.87 -2.35
CA SER A 72 -2.68 -4.20 -2.86
C SER A 72 -3.77 -5.21 -2.51
N ALA A 73 -3.78 -6.33 -3.23
CA ALA A 73 -4.62 -7.47 -2.88
C ALA A 73 -4.06 -8.25 -1.68
N GLY A 74 -2.74 -8.41 -1.62
CA GLY A 74 -2.05 -9.06 -0.50
C GLY A 74 -2.04 -8.17 0.75
N PHE A 75 -2.12 -8.79 1.92
CA PHE A 75 -2.19 -8.10 3.22
C PHE A 75 -1.35 -8.79 4.30
N ASN A 76 -0.50 -9.76 3.93
CA ASN A 76 0.34 -10.53 4.86
C ASN A 76 1.32 -9.66 5.68
N HIS A 77 1.56 -8.43 5.23
CA HIS A 77 2.43 -7.44 5.87
C HIS A 77 1.72 -6.65 6.98
N ILE A 78 0.45 -6.96 7.27
CA ILE A 78 -0.39 -6.28 8.25
C ILE A 78 -0.85 -7.29 9.30
N ASP A 79 -0.57 -7.03 10.58
CA ASP A 79 -1.14 -7.78 11.69
C ASP A 79 -2.60 -7.37 11.90
N LEU A 80 -3.52 -8.14 11.31
CA LEU A 80 -4.95 -7.87 11.39
C LEU A 80 -5.52 -8.03 12.81
N ASN A 81 -4.93 -8.89 13.64
CA ASN A 81 -5.41 -9.10 15.00
C ASN A 81 -5.07 -7.88 15.86
N ALA A 82 -3.83 -7.40 15.77
CA ALA A 82 -3.40 -6.17 16.43
C ALA A 82 -4.21 -4.96 15.93
N ALA A 83 -4.43 -4.84 14.62
CA ALA A 83 -5.24 -3.77 14.05
C ALA A 83 -6.66 -3.77 14.62
N ALA A 84 -7.31 -4.93 14.71
CA ALA A 84 -8.64 -5.07 15.29
C ALA A 84 -8.67 -4.70 16.78
N GLN A 85 -7.70 -5.15 17.57
CA GLN A 85 -7.59 -4.82 19.00
C GLN A 85 -7.39 -3.32 19.26
N LEU A 86 -6.67 -2.65 18.37
CA LEU A 86 -6.41 -1.21 18.43
C LEU A 86 -7.54 -0.37 17.82
N GLY A 87 -8.60 -1.00 17.29
CA GLY A 87 -9.71 -0.30 16.64
C GLY A 87 -9.36 0.35 15.30
N ILE A 88 -8.28 -0.11 14.65
CA ILE A 88 -7.89 0.35 13.32
C ILE A 88 -8.62 -0.47 12.25
N THR A 89 -9.35 0.21 11.38
CA THR A 89 -9.98 -0.43 10.23
C THR A 89 -8.96 -0.66 9.14
N VAL A 90 -8.91 -1.86 8.56
CA VAL A 90 -8.04 -2.20 7.42
C VAL A 90 -8.90 -2.47 6.19
N VAL A 91 -8.63 -1.75 5.09
CA VAL A 91 -9.29 -1.95 3.79
C VAL A 91 -8.25 -2.30 2.72
N ARG A 92 -8.67 -3.09 1.72
CA ARG A 92 -7.81 -3.60 0.65
C ARG A 92 -8.50 -3.58 -0.71
N VAL A 93 -7.72 -3.75 -1.78
CA VAL A 93 -8.24 -3.90 -3.16
C VAL A 93 -8.14 -5.37 -3.58
N PRO A 94 -9.21 -6.19 -3.41
CA PRO A 94 -9.12 -7.63 -3.60
C PRO A 94 -8.91 -8.06 -5.05
N ALA A 95 -9.41 -7.29 -6.01
CA ALA A 95 -9.27 -7.57 -7.44
C ALA A 95 -9.12 -6.25 -8.21
N TYR A 96 -7.93 -6.01 -8.78
CA TYR A 96 -7.63 -4.81 -9.57
C TYR A 96 -7.36 -5.11 -11.05
N SER A 97 -6.83 -6.30 -11.37
CA SER A 97 -6.87 -6.93 -12.69
C SER A 97 -6.23 -8.32 -12.60
N PRO A 98 -7.00 -9.41 -12.48
CA PRO A 98 -6.42 -10.76 -12.50
C PRO A 98 -5.72 -11.06 -13.83
N TYR A 99 -6.16 -10.41 -14.92
CA TYR A 99 -5.56 -10.53 -16.25
C TYR A 99 -4.14 -9.96 -16.29
N ALA A 100 -3.86 -8.83 -15.65
CA ALA A 100 -2.52 -8.24 -15.68
C ALA A 100 -1.43 -9.20 -15.13
N VAL A 101 -1.74 -9.93 -14.05
CA VAL A 101 -0.81 -10.93 -13.48
C VAL A 101 -0.65 -12.12 -14.43
N ALA A 102 -1.76 -12.60 -15.00
CA ALA A 102 -1.73 -13.71 -15.95
C ALA A 102 -0.95 -13.36 -17.24
N GLU A 103 -1.21 -12.20 -17.82
CA GLU A 103 -0.55 -11.68 -19.01
C GLU A 103 0.94 -11.47 -18.78
N HIS A 104 1.33 -10.90 -17.63
CA HIS A 104 2.74 -10.76 -17.28
C HIS A 104 3.44 -12.12 -17.18
N THR A 105 2.78 -13.11 -16.57
CA THR A 105 3.31 -14.49 -16.46
C THR A 105 3.55 -15.10 -17.85
N VAL A 106 2.57 -15.00 -18.75
CA VAL A 106 2.71 -15.48 -20.13
C VAL A 106 3.81 -14.73 -20.87
N GLY A 107 3.91 -13.40 -20.68
CA GLY A 107 4.97 -12.57 -21.25
C GLY A 107 6.36 -13.02 -20.82
N LEU A 108 6.56 -13.35 -19.53
CA LEU A 108 7.82 -13.88 -19.02
C LEU A 108 8.15 -15.27 -19.61
N ILE A 109 7.15 -16.15 -19.72
CA ILE A 109 7.30 -17.47 -20.35
C ILE A 109 7.82 -17.31 -21.79
N LEU A 110 7.20 -16.43 -22.58
CA LEU A 110 7.60 -16.16 -23.95
C LEU A 110 8.99 -15.51 -24.02
N THR A 111 9.28 -14.56 -23.13
CA THR A 111 10.57 -13.86 -23.05
C THR A 111 11.73 -14.81 -22.79
N LEU A 112 11.53 -15.81 -21.93
CA LEU A 112 12.53 -16.85 -21.64
C LEU A 112 12.65 -17.84 -22.80
N ASN A 113 11.53 -18.35 -23.30
CA ASN A 113 11.49 -19.32 -24.40
C ASN A 113 12.17 -18.78 -25.66
N ARG A 114 11.83 -17.55 -26.05
CA ARG A 114 12.33 -16.92 -27.27
C ARG A 114 13.59 -16.07 -27.07
N LYS A 115 14.08 -15.98 -25.83
CA LYS A 115 15.24 -15.16 -25.43
C LYS A 115 15.12 -13.69 -25.85
N ILE A 116 13.90 -13.14 -25.83
CA ILE A 116 13.60 -11.75 -26.26
C ILE A 116 14.43 -10.73 -25.47
N HIS A 117 14.68 -11.00 -24.18
CA HIS A 117 15.52 -10.17 -23.32
C HIS A 117 16.99 -10.05 -23.77
N ARG A 118 17.44 -10.84 -24.76
CA ARG A 118 18.79 -10.78 -25.35
C ARG A 118 18.82 -10.09 -26.72
N ALA A 119 17.66 -9.73 -27.27
CA ALA A 119 17.54 -9.11 -28.58
C ALA A 119 17.83 -7.59 -28.52
#